data_AF-A0AAU8JGZ3-F1
#
_entry.id   AF-A0AAU8JGZ3-F1
#
_cell.length_a   1.000
_cell.length_b   1.000
_cell.length_c   1.000
_cell.angle_alpha   90.00
_cell.angle_beta   90.00
_cell.angle_gamma   90.00
#
_symmetry.space_group_name_H-M   'P 1'
#
loop_
_entity.id
_entity.type
_entity.pdbx_description
1 polymer ?
#
loop_
_entity_poly.entity_id
_entity_poly.type
_entity_poly.pdbx_seq_one_letter_code
_entity_poly.pdbx_strand_id
1 'polypeptide(L)'
;MFTIDLSLKNNPLPLSVQRKTIEAAESLYQDILAAMRAGSSEILELTCEKMPEKKVAVYANEIIAVQLSQKSGASPTGKAPGFAALVSEALAE
;
A
#
# COMPACT_ATOMS: atom_id res chain seq x y z
N MET A 1 -10.21 3.11 3.70
CA MET A 1 -9.00 3.79 3.20
C MET A 1 -8.25 2.81 2.33
N PHE A 2 -7.90 3.23 1.13
CA PHE A 2 -7.24 2.41 0.13
C PHE A 2 -5.78 2.80 0.06
N THR A 3 -4.91 1.80 -0.04
CA THR A 3 -3.47 1.97 -0.14
C THR A 3 -3.02 1.39 -1.48
N ILE A 4 -2.27 2.18 -2.23
CA ILE A 4 -1.54 1.75 -3.40
C ILE A 4 -0.08 1.59 -2.98
N ASP A 5 0.45 0.39 -3.11
CA ASP A 5 1.85 0.08 -2.82
C ASP A 5 2.60 -0.14 -4.13
N LEU A 6 3.72 0.56 -4.28
CA LEU A 6 4.62 0.46 -5.43
C LEU A 6 5.91 -0.22 -5.01
N SER A 7 6.27 -1.29 -5.71
CA SER A 7 7.59 -1.90 -5.59
C SER A 7 8.46 -1.40 -6.73
N LEU A 8 9.67 -0.94 -6.40
CA LEU A 8 10.61 -0.41 -7.39
C LEU A 8 11.79 -1.36 -7.58
N LYS A 9 12.40 -1.29 -8.76
CA LYS A 9 13.70 -1.94 -9.01
C LYS A 9 14.70 -1.48 -7.96
N ASN A 10 15.41 -2.44 -7.38
CA ASN A 10 16.50 -2.20 -6.44
C ASN A 10 16.13 -1.39 -5.18
N ASN A 11 14.83 -1.22 -4.88
CA ASN A 11 14.39 -0.56 -3.64
C ASN A 11 13.87 -1.62 -2.66
N PRO A 12 14.48 -1.76 -1.47
CA PRO A 12 14.06 -2.76 -0.48
C PRO A 12 12.72 -2.42 0.18
N LEU A 13 12.19 -1.19 0.05
CA LEU A 13 10.95 -0.77 0.68
C LEU A 13 9.93 -0.26 -0.34
N PRO A 14 8.66 -0.71 -0.28
CA PRO A 14 7.62 -0.23 -1.17
C PRO A 14 7.21 1.21 -0.84
N LEU A 15 6.83 1.96 -1.87
CA LEU A 15 6.26 3.29 -1.73
C LEU A 15 4.75 3.20 -1.63
N SER A 16 4.20 3.60 -0.48
CA SER A 16 2.76 3.60 -0.27
C SER A 16 2.14 4.98 -0.45
N VAL A 17 1.07 5.03 -1.25
CA VAL A 17 0.21 6.19 -1.49
C VAL A 17 -1.21 5.83 -1.10
N GLN A 18 -1.96 6.78 -0.52
CA GLN A 18 -3.29 6.46 -0.01
C GLN A 18 -4.39 7.39 -0.47
N ARG A 19 -5.55 6.79 -0.74
CA ARG A 19 -6.78 7.44 -1.20
C ARG A 19 -7.94 7.16 -0.25
N LYS A 20 -8.82 8.15 -0.13
CA LYS A 20 -10.03 8.05 0.71
C LYS A 20 -11.09 7.15 0.08
N THR A 21 -11.35 7.33 -1.21
CA THR A 21 -12.39 6.61 -1.97
C THR A 21 -11.79 5.49 -2.81
N ILE A 22 -12.64 4.50 -3.16
CA ILE A 22 -12.23 3.38 -4.02
C ILE A 22 -12.02 3.85 -5.46
N GLU A 23 -12.90 4.71 -5.96
CA GLU A 23 -12.86 5.24 -7.33
C GLU A 23 -11.54 5.97 -7.60
N ALA A 24 -11.10 6.82 -6.65
CA ALA A 24 -9.82 7.52 -6.77
C ALA A 24 -8.62 6.57 -6.69
N ALA A 25 -8.75 5.46 -5.95
CA ALA A 25 -7.70 4.46 -5.82
C ALA A 25 -7.58 3.59 -7.07
N GLU A 26 -8.71 3.18 -7.66
CA GLU A 26 -8.78 2.43 -8.91
C GLU A 26 -8.32 3.27 -10.09
N SER A 27 -8.75 4.54 -10.18
CA SER A 27 -8.26 5.47 -11.21
C SER A 27 -6.75 5.58 -11.16
N LEU A 28 -6.19 5.83 -9.97
CA LEU A 28 -4.75 5.94 -9.79
C LEU A 28 -4.01 4.64 -10.16
N TYR A 29 -4.59 3.49 -9.79
CA TYR A 29 -4.05 2.18 -10.13
C TYR A 29 -3.98 1.97 -11.66
N GLN A 30 -5.03 2.35 -12.38
CA GLN A 30 -5.06 2.26 -13.85
C GLN A 30 -4.06 3.22 -14.50
N ASP A 31 -3.93 4.45 -13.98
CA ASP A 31 -2.97 5.43 -14.48
C ASP A 31 -1.52 4.91 -14.34
N ILE A 32 -1.20 4.32 -13.19
CA ILE A 32 0.11 3.69 -12.94
C ILE A 32 0.34 2.52 -13.89
N LEU A 33 -0.66 1.64 -14.08
CA LEU A 33 -0.56 0.52 -15.03
C LEU A 33 -0.35 1.00 -16.47
N ALA A 34 -1.03 2.07 -16.88
CA ALA A 34 -0.87 2.65 -18.21
C ALA A 34 0.56 3.16 -18.42
N ALA A 35 1.10 3.89 -17.44
CA ALA A 35 2.48 4.39 -17.48
C ALA A 35 3.51 3.25 -17.49
N MET A 36 3.31 2.20 -16.67
CA MET A 36 4.15 1.00 -16.69
C MET A 36 4.14 0.32 -18.08
N ARG A 37 2.97 0.24 -18.73
CA ARG A 37 2.83 -0.35 -20.08
C ARG A 37 3.42 0.50 -21.19
N ALA A 38 3.42 1.83 -21.03
CA ALA A 38 4.04 2.73 -21.99
C ALA A 38 5.55 2.49 -22.11
N GLY A 39 6.19 1.96 -21.06
CA GLY A 39 7.64 1.68 -21.04
C GLY A 39 8.50 2.95 -21.11
N SER A 40 7.89 4.11 -20.89
CA SER A 40 8.55 5.41 -20.95
C SER A 40 9.27 5.71 -19.63
N SER A 41 10.30 6.56 -19.67
CA SER A 41 10.98 7.05 -18.47
C SER A 41 10.29 8.30 -17.89
N GLU A 42 8.97 8.38 -17.99
CA GLU A 42 8.19 9.49 -17.43
C GLU A 42 8.20 9.46 -15.89
N ILE A 43 8.12 10.65 -15.28
CA ILE A 43 8.01 10.81 -13.84
C ILE A 43 6.54 10.86 -13.46
N LEU A 44 6.11 9.95 -12.59
CA LEU A 44 4.81 9.95 -11.94
C LEU A 44 4.90 10.69 -10.61
N GLU A 45 4.18 11.79 -10.49
CA GLU A 45 4.00 12.51 -9.23
C GLU A 45 2.72 12.03 -8.53
N LEU A 46 2.89 11.47 -7.34
CA LEU A 46 1.84 10.89 -6.52
C LEU A 46 1.70 11.66 -5.22
N THR A 47 0.45 11.90 -4.81
CA THR A 47 0.11 12.65 -3.60
C THR A 47 -0.64 11.75 -2.62
N CYS A 48 -0.34 11.89 -1.32
CA CYS A 48 -1.04 11.16 -0.26
C CYS A 48 -2.13 12.02 0.36
N GLU A 49 -3.39 11.58 0.30
CA GLU A 49 -4.50 12.35 0.89
C GLU A 49 -4.49 12.35 2.43
N LYS A 50 -3.87 11.35 3.03
CA LYS A 50 -3.70 11.27 4.49
C LYS A 50 -2.58 12.17 5.00
N MET A 51 -1.56 12.41 4.20
CA MET A 51 -0.40 13.23 4.54
C MET A 51 -0.13 14.15 3.34
N PRO A 52 -0.78 15.32 3.27
CA PRO A 52 -0.69 16.20 2.11
C PRO A 52 0.74 16.73 1.86
N GLU A 53 1.57 16.77 2.90
CA GLU A 53 2.99 17.13 2.81
C GLU A 53 3.84 16.01 2.18
N LYS A 54 3.33 14.77 2.11
CA LYS A 54 4.01 13.66 1.47
C LYS A 54 3.71 13.65 -0.03
N LYS A 55 4.67 14.15 -0.80
CA LYS A 55 4.74 14.02 -2.26
C LYS A 55 5.74 12.92 -2.62
N VAL A 56 5.38 12.08 -3.57
CA VAL A 56 6.22 10.98 -4.06
C VAL A 56 6.40 11.16 -5.56
N ALA A 57 7.64 11.17 -6.03
CA ALA A 57 7.94 11.17 -7.46
C ALA A 57 8.71 9.90 -7.79
N VAL A 58 8.33 9.22 -8.87
CA VAL A 58 8.94 7.96 -9.28
C VAL A 58 8.94 7.82 -10.79
N TYR A 59 10.00 7.24 -11.35
CA TYR A 59 10.02 6.91 -12.76
C TYR A 59 9.13 5.70 -13.06
N ALA A 60 8.27 5.79 -14.07
CA ALA A 60 7.35 4.71 -14.45
C ALA A 60 8.09 3.42 -14.81
N ASN A 61 9.22 3.50 -15.50
CA ASN A 61 10.05 2.37 -15.89
C ASN A 61 10.79 1.68 -14.71
N GLU A 62 10.81 2.28 -13.52
CA GLU A 62 11.39 1.70 -12.31
C GLU A 62 10.37 0.93 -11.47
N ILE A 63 9.07 1.04 -11.77
CA ILE A 63 8.01 0.32 -11.07
C ILE A 63 7.97 -1.12 -11.61
N ILE A 64 8.09 -2.09 -10.70
CA ILE A 64 8.02 -3.53 -11.04
C ILE A 64 6.69 -4.17 -10.65
N ALA A 65 6.01 -3.60 -9.66
CA ALA A 65 4.71 -4.06 -9.22
C ALA A 65 3.91 -2.91 -8.61
N VAL A 66 2.59 -2.97 -8.82
CA VAL A 66 1.61 -2.09 -8.19
C VAL A 66 0.54 -2.95 -7.54
N GLN A 67 0.23 -2.67 -6.28
CA GLN A 67 -0.80 -3.36 -5.51
C GLN A 67 -1.80 -2.35 -4.95
N LEU A 68 -3.09 -2.58 -5.21
CA LEU A 68 -4.18 -1.87 -4.54
C LEU A 68 -4.70 -2.75 -3.40
N SER A 69 -4.71 -2.22 -2.18
CA SER A 69 -5.26 -2.91 -1.01
C SER A 69 -6.21 -2.01 -0.24
N GLN A 70 -7.28 -2.59 0.29
CA GLN A 70 -8.10 -1.94 1.29
C GLN A 70 -7.57 -2.38 2.66
N LYS A 71 -7.13 -1.42 3.48
CA LYS A 71 -6.88 -1.73 4.89
C LYS A 71 -8.24 -1.90 5.56
N SER A 72 -8.82 -3.10 5.45
CA SER A 72 -9.92 -3.52 6.31
C SER A 72 -9.39 -3.50 7.73
N GLY A 73 -10.04 -2.76 8.61
CA GLY A 73 -9.69 -2.63 10.03
C GLY A 73 -9.77 -3.93 10.84
N ALA A 74 -9.76 -5.09 10.19
CA ALA A 74 -9.48 -6.36 10.84
C ALA A 74 -7.97 -6.44 11.11
N SER A 75 -7.52 -5.70 12.14
CA SER A 75 -6.58 -6.34 13.05
C SER A 75 -7.19 -7.71 13.37
N PRO A 76 -6.46 -8.83 13.33
CA PRO A 76 -6.94 -10.03 13.99
C PRO A 76 -6.97 -9.73 15.49
N THR A 77 -8.04 -9.07 15.95
CA THR A 77 -8.45 -8.87 17.35
C THR A 77 -8.78 -10.20 18.03
N GLY A 78 -8.29 -11.32 17.51
CA GLY A 78 -8.45 -12.66 18.08
C GLY A 78 -7.13 -13.42 18.30
N LYS A 79 -5.97 -12.89 17.89
CA LYS A 79 -4.68 -13.49 18.28
C LYS A 79 -3.98 -12.56 19.25
N ALA A 80 -4.20 -12.83 20.54
CA ALA A 80 -3.40 -12.24 21.59
C ALA A 80 -1.90 -12.39 21.23
N PRO A 81 -1.08 -11.35 21.39
CA PRO A 81 0.37 -11.44 21.14
C PRO A 81 0.91 -12.64 21.94
N GLY A 82 1.82 -13.43 21.37
CA GLY A 82 2.09 -14.83 21.78
C GLY A 82 2.29 -15.09 23.28
N PHE A 83 2.65 -14.08 24.08
CA PHE A 83 2.68 -14.21 25.55
C PHE A 83 1.30 -14.19 26.22
N ALA A 84 0.36 -13.39 25.71
CA ALA A 84 -1.01 -13.27 26.22
C ALA A 84 -1.92 -14.44 25.77
N ALA A 85 -1.56 -15.16 24.70
CA ALA A 85 -2.28 -16.35 24.27
C ALA A 85 -2.09 -17.55 25.23
N LEU A 86 -0.90 -17.70 25.81
CA LEU A 86 -0.57 -18.81 26.72
C LEU A 86 -1.30 -18.71 28.06
N VAL A 87 -1.62 -17.50 28.53
CA VAL A 87 -2.30 -17.29 29.82
C VAL A 87 -3.78 -17.67 29.75
N SER A 88 -4.41 -17.52 28.57
CA SER A 88 -5.82 -17.87 28.41
C SER A 88 -6.06 -19.39 28.40
N GLU A 89 -5.04 -20.20 28.07
CA GLU A 89 -5.13 -21.66 28.07
C GLU A 89 -4.87 -22.24 29.48
N ALA A 90 -4.07 -21.56 30.31
CA ALA A 90 -3.70 -22.04 31.65
C ALA A 90 -4.76 -21.81 32.75
N LEU A 91 -5.83 -21.07 32.46
CA LEU A 91 -6.92 -20.78 33.41
C LEU A 91 -8.21 -21.55 33.10
N ALA A 92 -8.17 -22.47 32.12
CA ALA A 92 -9.28 -23.29 31.68
C ALA A 92 -9.21 -24.77 32.15
N GLU A 93 -8.27 -25.09 33.05
CA GLU A 93 -8.24 -26.34 33.82
C GLU A 93 -8.73 -26.15 35.26
#